data_AF-A0A257VQ25-F1
#
_entry.id   AF-A0A257VQ25-F1
#
_cell.length_a   1.000
_cell.length_b   1.000
_cell.length_c   1.000
_cell.angle_alpha   90.00
_cell.angle_beta   90.00
_cell.angle_gamma   90.00
#
_symmetry.space_group_name_H-M   'P 1'
#
loop_
_entity.id
_entity.type
_entity.pdbx_description
1 polymer ?
#
loop_
_entity_poly.entity_id
_entity_poly.type
_entity_poly.pdbx_seq_one_letter_code
_entity_poly.pdbx_strand_id
1 'polypeptide(L)'
;PEEGTAARVAVQDGAVATSGDYRRGYEIGGRRYSHLLDPRTAAPATGVRSATVMAADAVTAGALATALAVMDPDEGQRLGDSVAGAEYLLLAANGRPILSRGWGALAQTPAVGGMELAVEFEIARVDGQRYRRPYIAVWLEDKDKFPLRTLAFWVEKSRWWPDLRSWYRGDRMRALAEGTEIAATIASATRAPGKYTVKWDGKDGQGKLVKPGRYAVCIEAAREHGTYQLIRHEMEFNGIAQSVPLKGNVEIAAANLAYRKAAR
;
A
#
# COMPACT_ATOMS: atom_id res chain seq x y z
N PRO A 1 1.48 7.58 -16.62
CA PRO A 1 2.42 7.87 -15.50
C PRO A 1 2.56 6.61 -14.64
N GLU A 2 3.79 6.11 -14.46
CA GLU A 2 4.04 4.99 -13.54
C GLU A 2 3.47 5.30 -12.16
N GLU A 3 2.68 4.37 -11.60
CA GLU A 3 2.27 4.39 -10.20
C GLU A 3 3.51 4.17 -9.32
N GLY A 4 4.24 5.26 -9.04
CA GLY A 4 5.37 5.27 -8.11
C GLY A 4 4.92 5.52 -6.68
N THR A 5 5.59 4.90 -5.71
CA THR A 5 5.45 5.26 -4.29
C THR A 5 6.21 6.57 -4.03
N ALA A 6 5.53 7.65 -3.68
CA ALA A 6 6.17 8.94 -3.39
C ALA A 6 6.88 8.97 -2.03
N ALA A 7 6.35 8.25 -1.02
CA ALA A 7 6.95 8.10 0.30
C ALA A 7 6.43 6.84 0.99
N ARG A 8 7.21 6.30 1.92
CA ARG A 8 6.78 5.30 2.91
C ARG A 8 6.87 5.93 4.28
N VAL A 9 5.85 5.77 5.10
CA VAL A 9 5.85 6.28 6.48
C VAL A 9 5.58 5.15 7.46
N ALA A 10 6.25 5.17 8.61
CA ALA A 10 5.87 4.34 9.73
C ALA A 10 4.78 5.07 10.52
N VAL A 11 3.68 4.38 10.84
CA VAL A 11 2.61 4.94 11.65
C VAL A 11 2.54 4.12 12.93
N GLN A 12 2.67 4.79 14.07
CA GLN A 12 2.50 4.22 15.40
C GLN A 12 1.67 5.22 16.21
N ASP A 13 0.66 4.73 16.93
CA ASP A 13 -0.21 5.55 17.80
C ASP A 13 -0.79 6.80 17.11
N GLY A 14 -1.26 6.63 15.86
CA GLY A 14 -1.84 7.71 15.06
C GLY A 14 -2.54 7.20 13.81
N ALA A 15 -3.00 8.13 12.97
CA ALA A 15 -3.71 7.84 11.73
C ALA A 15 -3.10 8.57 10.53
N VAL A 16 -3.21 7.95 9.36
CA VAL A 16 -2.88 8.56 8.07
C VAL A 16 -4.10 8.58 7.17
N ALA A 17 -4.34 9.73 6.54
CA ALA A 17 -5.35 9.88 5.51
C ALA A 17 -4.73 10.48 4.24
N THR A 18 -5.37 10.27 3.09
CA THR A 18 -4.94 10.87 1.83
C THR A 18 -6.14 11.25 0.98
N SER A 19 -6.19 12.51 0.57
CA SER A 19 -7.19 13.08 -0.34
C SER A 19 -6.50 13.53 -1.63
N GLY A 20 -7.15 13.34 -2.78
CA GLY A 20 -6.54 13.69 -4.06
C GLY A 20 -7.40 13.33 -5.27
N ASP A 21 -7.03 13.86 -6.43
CA ASP A 21 -7.77 13.73 -7.70
C ASP A 21 -7.51 12.41 -8.45
N TYR A 22 -6.61 11.57 -7.92
CA TYR A 22 -6.13 10.36 -8.58
C TYR A 22 -7.09 9.18 -8.47
N ARG A 23 -7.94 9.10 -7.43
CA ARG A 23 -8.86 7.96 -7.22
C ARG A 23 -10.23 8.09 -7.88
N ARG A 24 -10.77 9.31 -7.99
CA ARG A 24 -12.12 9.60 -8.51
C ARG A 24 -12.12 10.95 -9.21
N GLY A 25 -12.60 11.00 -10.44
CA GLY A 25 -12.69 12.22 -11.26
C GLY A 25 -13.29 11.94 -12.63
N TYR A 26 -13.67 12.99 -13.34
CA TYR A 26 -14.29 12.90 -14.67
C TYR A 26 -13.41 13.58 -15.70
N GLU A 27 -13.38 13.06 -16.92
CA GLU A 27 -12.74 13.73 -18.05
C GLU A 27 -13.83 14.28 -18.96
N ILE A 28 -13.83 15.60 -19.17
CA ILE A 28 -14.80 16.29 -20.04
C ILE A 28 -14.00 17.20 -20.97
N GLY A 29 -14.07 16.93 -22.28
CA GLY A 29 -13.37 17.73 -23.29
C GLY A 29 -11.84 17.72 -23.15
N GLY A 30 -11.25 16.59 -22.75
CA GLY A 30 -9.79 16.46 -22.56
C GLY A 30 -9.24 17.09 -21.27
N ARG A 31 -10.12 17.63 -20.41
CA ARG A 31 -9.75 18.17 -19.09
C ARG A 31 -10.28 17.25 -18.00
N ARG A 32 -9.40 16.89 -17.04
CA ARG A 32 -9.75 16.11 -15.85
C ARG A 32 -10.28 17.01 -14.74
N TYR A 33 -11.37 16.60 -14.12
CA TYR A 33 -12.04 17.28 -13.02
C TYR A 33 -11.99 16.41 -11.77
N SER A 34 -11.48 16.98 -10.68
CA SER A 34 -11.49 16.36 -9.35
C SER A 34 -12.93 16.22 -8.83
N HIS A 35 -13.18 15.21 -7.99
CA HIS A 35 -14.42 15.09 -7.21
C HIS A 35 -14.42 15.99 -5.97
N LEU A 36 -13.27 16.58 -5.62
CA LEU A 36 -13.14 17.56 -4.56
C LEU A 36 -13.48 18.94 -5.13
N LEU A 37 -14.49 19.58 -4.55
CA LEU A 37 -14.94 20.92 -4.93
C LEU A 37 -14.40 21.95 -3.94
N ASP A 38 -13.93 23.08 -4.45
CA ASP A 38 -13.66 24.26 -3.64
C ASP A 38 -14.99 24.93 -3.29
N PRO A 39 -15.40 24.96 -2.01
CA PRO A 39 -16.68 25.54 -1.60
C PRO A 39 -16.77 27.05 -1.85
N ARG A 40 -15.63 27.74 -2.01
CA ARG A 40 -15.59 29.19 -2.30
C ARG A 40 -16.01 29.49 -3.74
N THR A 41 -15.77 28.55 -4.66
CA THR A 41 -15.98 28.74 -6.10
C THR A 41 -16.97 27.77 -6.71
N ALA A 42 -17.36 26.72 -5.97
CA ALA A 42 -18.08 25.55 -6.46
C ALA A 42 -17.40 24.83 -7.63
N ALA A 43 -16.11 25.11 -7.88
CA ALA A 43 -15.34 24.50 -8.95
C ALA A 43 -14.44 23.37 -8.42
N PRO A 44 -14.07 22.37 -9.25
CA PRO A 44 -13.13 21.35 -8.85
C PRO A 44 -11.76 21.92 -8.45
N ALA A 45 -11.20 21.43 -7.34
CA ALA A 45 -9.89 21.85 -6.86
C ALA A 45 -8.78 21.43 -7.86
N THR A 46 -7.80 22.32 -8.06
CA THR A 46 -6.73 22.13 -9.06
C THR A 46 -5.31 22.34 -8.51
N GLY A 47 -5.15 22.89 -7.31
CA GLY A 47 -3.82 23.27 -6.78
C GLY A 47 -2.98 22.08 -6.27
N VAL A 48 -3.63 21.05 -5.73
CA VAL A 48 -2.99 19.90 -5.09
C VAL A 48 -3.54 18.60 -5.68
N ARG A 49 -2.65 17.74 -6.20
CA ARG A 49 -3.01 16.40 -6.74
C ARG A 49 -3.28 15.39 -5.63
N SER A 50 -2.48 15.47 -4.56
CA SER A 50 -2.61 14.60 -3.40
C SER A 50 -2.16 15.32 -2.15
N ALA A 51 -2.93 15.21 -1.08
CA ALA A 51 -2.57 15.64 0.26
C ALA A 51 -2.62 14.41 1.17
N THR A 52 -1.47 14.02 1.70
CA THR A 52 -1.36 12.97 2.72
C THR A 52 -1.09 13.63 4.06
N VAL A 53 -1.86 13.28 5.09
CA VAL A 53 -1.74 13.84 6.43
C VAL A 53 -1.62 12.70 7.44
N MET A 54 -0.69 12.85 8.37
CA MET A 54 -0.60 12.08 9.61
C MET A 54 -1.05 12.95 10.78
N ALA A 55 -1.86 12.39 11.67
CA ALA A 55 -2.30 13.05 12.89
C ALA A 55 -2.58 12.01 14.00
N ALA A 56 -2.90 12.47 15.21
CA ALA A 56 -3.20 11.59 16.34
C ALA A 56 -4.43 10.70 16.10
N ASP A 57 -5.40 11.16 15.31
CA ASP A 57 -6.65 10.44 15.04
C ASP A 57 -7.10 10.56 13.58
N ALA A 58 -7.96 9.62 13.17
CA ALA A 58 -8.42 9.51 11.79
C ALA A 58 -9.34 10.64 11.35
N VAL A 59 -10.06 11.29 12.28
CA VAL A 59 -10.95 12.42 11.96
C VAL A 59 -10.11 13.63 11.60
N THR A 60 -9.13 13.96 12.44
CA THR A 60 -8.19 15.05 12.19
C THR A 60 -7.41 14.82 10.91
N ALA A 61 -6.82 13.63 10.72
CA ALA A 61 -6.08 13.29 9.51
C ALA A 61 -6.97 13.42 8.25
N GLY A 62 -8.20 12.88 8.29
CA GLY A 62 -9.12 12.89 7.15
C GLY A 62 -9.65 14.28 6.79
N ALA A 63 -10.04 15.06 7.80
CA ALA A 63 -10.54 16.42 7.61
C ALA A 63 -9.44 17.33 7.06
N LEU A 64 -8.24 17.28 7.67
CA LEU A 64 -7.11 18.10 7.24
C LEU A 64 -6.64 17.69 5.84
N ALA A 65 -6.51 16.40 5.53
CA ALA A 65 -6.14 15.95 4.18
C ALA A 65 -7.10 16.50 3.11
N THR A 66 -8.40 16.53 3.41
CA THR A 66 -9.41 17.07 2.49
C THR A 66 -9.29 18.58 2.33
N ALA A 67 -9.14 19.32 3.43
CA ALA A 67 -8.94 20.77 3.38
C ALA A 67 -7.67 21.13 2.59
N LEU A 68 -6.55 20.46 2.85
CA LEU A 68 -5.28 20.69 2.17
C LEU A 68 -5.30 20.29 0.68
N ALA A 69 -6.13 19.33 0.29
CA ALA A 69 -6.32 18.97 -1.12
C ALA A 69 -7.18 20.00 -1.90
N VAL A 70 -7.97 20.81 -1.19
CA VAL A 70 -8.84 21.83 -1.78
C VAL A 70 -8.17 23.20 -1.83
N MET A 71 -7.42 23.55 -0.79
CA MET A 71 -6.73 24.84 -0.66
C MET A 71 -5.57 24.99 -1.65
N ASP A 72 -5.21 26.26 -1.92
CA ASP A 72 -3.94 26.53 -2.59
C ASP A 72 -2.77 26.06 -1.73
N PRO A 73 -1.66 25.58 -2.32
CA PRO A 73 -0.58 24.94 -1.56
C PRO A 73 0.01 25.80 -0.43
N ASP A 74 0.08 27.12 -0.61
CA ASP A 74 0.62 28.04 0.40
C ASP A 74 -0.38 28.30 1.54
N GLU A 75 -1.67 28.35 1.23
CA GLU A 75 -2.74 28.40 2.25
C GLU A 75 -2.80 27.09 3.03
N GLY A 76 -2.70 25.97 2.32
CA GLY A 76 -2.66 24.63 2.89
C GLY A 76 -1.50 24.45 3.86
N GLN A 77 -0.28 24.87 3.49
CA GLN A 77 0.87 24.82 4.41
C GLN A 77 0.61 25.60 5.70
N ARG A 78 0.10 26.84 5.59
CA ARG A 78 -0.21 27.66 6.78
C ARG A 78 -1.24 26.98 7.68
N LEU A 79 -2.28 26.37 7.10
CA LEU A 79 -3.27 25.62 7.87
C LEU A 79 -2.64 24.37 8.51
N GLY A 80 -1.91 23.56 7.74
CA GLY A 80 -1.28 22.34 8.21
C GLY A 80 -0.32 22.60 9.37
N ASP A 81 0.53 23.63 9.25
CA ASP A 81 1.49 24.03 10.28
C ASP A 81 0.81 24.57 11.55
N SER A 82 -0.45 25.04 11.46
CA SER A 82 -1.21 25.52 12.61
C SER A 82 -1.83 24.40 13.44
N VAL A 83 -1.92 23.17 12.90
CA VAL A 83 -2.51 22.02 13.59
C VAL A 83 -1.41 21.26 14.33
N ALA A 84 -1.38 21.41 15.65
CA ALA A 84 -0.38 20.75 16.49
C ALA A 84 -0.39 19.22 16.32
N GLY A 85 0.80 18.64 16.08
CA GLY A 85 0.95 17.19 15.91
C GLY A 85 0.50 16.66 14.55
N ALA A 86 0.09 17.52 13.61
CA ALA A 86 -0.16 17.12 12.24
C ALA A 86 1.12 17.23 11.40
N GLU A 87 1.38 16.21 10.60
CA GLU A 87 2.44 16.21 9.60
C GLU A 87 1.83 15.91 8.23
N TYR A 88 2.35 16.52 7.17
CA TYR A 88 1.75 16.41 5.85
C TYR A 88 2.77 16.34 4.70
N LEU A 89 2.35 15.69 3.62
CA LEU A 89 2.99 15.70 2.30
C LEU A 89 1.92 16.09 1.27
N LEU A 90 2.12 17.24 0.65
CA LEU A 90 1.33 17.69 -0.50
C LEU A 90 2.12 17.45 -1.78
N LEU A 91 1.47 16.84 -2.76
CA LEU A 91 1.94 16.80 -4.14
C LEU A 91 1.19 17.88 -4.93
N ALA A 92 1.84 19.01 -5.15
CA ALA A 92 1.25 20.11 -5.91
C ALA A 92 0.98 19.69 -7.37
N ALA A 93 0.11 20.42 -8.06
CA ALA A 93 -0.28 20.09 -9.43
C ALA A 93 0.86 20.12 -10.46
N ASN A 94 1.93 20.86 -10.17
CA ASN A 94 3.17 20.89 -10.94
C ASN A 94 4.14 19.73 -10.60
N GLY A 95 3.76 18.82 -9.71
CA GLY A 95 4.58 17.69 -9.27
C GLY A 95 5.54 18.01 -8.12
N ARG A 96 5.59 19.26 -7.63
CA ARG A 96 6.45 19.64 -6.51
C ARG A 96 5.92 19.03 -5.20
N PRO A 97 6.74 18.25 -4.46
CA PRO A 97 6.40 17.85 -3.10
C PRO A 97 6.59 19.01 -2.13
N ILE A 98 5.66 19.16 -1.20
CA ILE A 98 5.67 20.16 -0.12
C ILE A 98 5.43 19.39 1.17
N LEU A 99 6.33 19.57 2.14
CA LEU A 99 6.42 18.75 3.35
C LEU A 99 6.34 19.63 4.60
N SER A 100 5.64 19.16 5.62
CA SER A 100 5.77 19.69 6.97
C SER A 100 7.16 19.41 7.54
N ARG A 101 7.54 20.18 8.57
CA ARG A 101 8.89 20.12 9.16
C ARG A 101 9.24 18.73 9.72
N GLY A 102 8.30 18.02 10.34
CA GLY A 102 8.52 16.71 10.96
C GLY A 102 8.34 15.54 10.00
N TRP A 103 7.86 15.74 8.77
CA TRP A 103 7.62 14.66 7.81
C TRP A 103 8.84 13.77 7.56
N GLY A 104 10.04 14.38 7.52
CA GLY A 104 11.28 13.65 7.31
C GLY A 104 11.59 12.59 8.37
N ALA A 105 11.14 12.78 9.62
CA ALA A 105 11.32 11.80 10.69
C ALA A 105 10.32 10.63 10.58
N LEU A 106 9.18 10.85 9.92
CA LEU A 106 8.16 9.83 9.65
C LEU A 106 8.50 8.99 8.42
N ALA A 107 9.19 9.62 7.45
CA ALA A 107 9.59 8.99 6.22
C ALA A 107 10.57 7.85 6.49
N GLN A 108 10.15 6.62 6.19
CA GLN A 108 11.04 5.48 6.21
C GLN A 108 12.01 5.58 5.04
N THR A 109 13.29 5.66 5.35
CA THR A 109 14.35 5.39 4.37
C THR A 109 14.27 3.91 3.98
N PRO A 110 14.47 3.54 2.70
CA PRO A 110 14.63 2.13 2.33
C PRO A 110 15.75 1.47 3.15
N ALA A 111 15.60 0.16 3.34
CA ALA A 111 16.37 -0.69 4.25
C ALA A 111 17.88 -0.43 4.32
N VAL A 112 18.44 -0.53 5.53
CA VAL A 112 19.88 -0.70 5.76
C VAL A 112 20.36 -1.97 5.07
N GLY A 113 21.43 -1.85 4.28
CA GLY A 113 21.92 -2.83 3.30
C GLY A 113 21.67 -2.41 1.85
N GLY A 114 20.77 -1.43 1.64
CA GLY A 114 20.48 -0.87 0.33
C GLY A 114 19.77 -1.82 -0.62
N MET A 115 19.16 -2.90 -0.11
CA MET A 115 18.43 -3.90 -0.89
C MET A 115 16.93 -3.88 -0.56
N GLU A 116 16.08 -4.10 -1.57
CA GLU A 116 14.64 -4.28 -1.48
C GLU A 116 14.24 -5.56 -2.22
N LEU A 117 13.13 -6.19 -1.81
CA LEU A 117 12.45 -7.18 -2.64
C LEU A 117 11.24 -6.51 -3.29
N ALA A 118 11.18 -6.49 -4.61
CA ALA A 118 9.98 -6.18 -5.36
C ALA A 118 9.27 -7.48 -5.75
N VAL A 119 8.07 -7.68 -5.21
CA VAL A 119 7.14 -8.75 -5.59
C VAL A 119 6.24 -8.19 -6.68
N GLU A 120 6.55 -8.54 -7.92
CA GLU A 120 5.86 -8.08 -9.11
C GLU A 120 4.87 -9.17 -9.54
N PHE A 121 3.61 -8.82 -9.77
CA PHE A 121 2.62 -9.79 -10.22
C PHE A 121 1.51 -9.16 -11.03
N GLU A 122 0.90 -9.96 -11.90
CA GLU A 122 -0.20 -9.56 -12.75
C GLU A 122 -1.49 -10.29 -12.34
N ILE A 123 -2.49 -9.55 -11.89
CA ILE A 123 -3.83 -10.09 -11.66
C ILE A 123 -4.44 -10.40 -13.02
N ALA A 124 -4.80 -11.67 -13.22
CA ALA A 124 -5.37 -12.15 -14.46
C ALA A 124 -6.73 -11.50 -14.74
N ARG A 125 -6.98 -11.22 -16.04
CA ARG A 125 -8.32 -10.93 -16.53
C ARG A 125 -9.04 -12.25 -16.74
N VAL A 126 -10.16 -12.42 -16.04
CA VAL A 126 -11.00 -13.61 -16.15
C VAL A 126 -12.32 -13.20 -16.78
N ASP A 127 -12.68 -13.84 -17.88
CA ASP A 127 -13.94 -13.55 -18.57
C ASP A 127 -15.12 -14.24 -17.85
N GLY A 128 -16.21 -13.51 -17.66
CA GLY A 128 -17.40 -14.02 -16.99
C GLY A 128 -18.48 -12.97 -16.79
N GLN A 129 -19.75 -13.43 -16.77
CA GLN A 129 -20.95 -12.57 -16.67
C GLN A 129 -20.98 -11.71 -15.39
N ARG A 130 -20.31 -12.12 -14.30
CA ARG A 130 -20.18 -11.36 -13.05
C ARG A 130 -18.75 -11.42 -12.52
N TYR A 131 -17.86 -10.65 -13.13
CA TYR A 131 -16.49 -10.48 -12.65
C TYR A 131 -16.46 -9.88 -11.23
N ARG A 132 -15.81 -10.57 -10.29
CA ARG A 132 -15.51 -10.10 -8.92
C ARG A 132 -14.01 -9.95 -8.77
N ARG A 133 -13.52 -8.82 -8.27
CA ARG A 133 -12.08 -8.64 -8.03
C ARG A 133 -11.59 -9.68 -7.00
N PRO A 134 -10.42 -10.31 -7.21
CA PRO A 134 -9.91 -11.25 -6.25
C PRO A 134 -9.46 -10.53 -4.97
N TYR A 135 -9.57 -11.26 -3.86
CA TYR A 135 -8.86 -10.99 -2.64
C TYR A 135 -7.41 -11.46 -2.79
N ILE A 136 -6.46 -10.64 -2.36
CA ILE A 136 -5.03 -10.93 -2.48
C ILE A 136 -4.34 -10.75 -1.13
N ALA A 137 -3.48 -11.69 -0.78
CA ALA A 137 -2.50 -11.53 0.30
C ALA A 137 -1.09 -11.80 -0.22
N VAL A 138 -0.13 -10.96 0.16
CA VAL A 138 1.30 -11.16 -0.11
C VAL A 138 2.05 -11.06 1.22
N TRP A 139 2.84 -12.07 1.56
CA TRP A 139 3.59 -12.12 2.82
C TRP A 139 4.89 -12.91 2.70
N LEU A 140 5.70 -12.81 3.74
CA LEU A 140 6.90 -13.62 3.95
C LEU A 140 6.67 -14.63 5.06
N GLU A 141 7.23 -15.82 4.90
CA GLU A 141 7.33 -16.85 5.94
C GLU A 141 8.78 -17.15 6.28
N ASP A 142 9.04 -17.47 7.55
CA ASP A 142 10.31 -18.06 7.96
C ASP A 142 10.35 -19.58 7.73
N LYS A 143 11.45 -20.21 8.19
CA LYS A 143 11.67 -21.66 8.08
C LYS A 143 10.60 -22.50 8.79
N ASP A 144 9.94 -21.95 9.79
CA ASP A 144 8.92 -22.62 10.60
C ASP A 144 7.51 -22.35 10.06
N LYS A 145 7.41 -21.71 8.88
CA LYS A 145 6.17 -21.25 8.23
C LYS A 145 5.43 -20.19 9.05
N PHE A 146 6.11 -19.54 9.99
CA PHE A 146 5.54 -18.40 10.69
C PHE A 146 5.47 -17.22 9.72
N PRO A 147 4.31 -16.54 9.59
CA PRO A 147 4.15 -15.47 8.62
C PRO A 147 4.87 -14.22 9.12
N LEU A 148 6.16 -14.09 8.86
CA LEU A 148 7.03 -13.02 9.32
C LEU A 148 6.52 -11.59 9.07
N ARG A 149 5.99 -11.32 7.86
CA ARG A 149 5.53 -9.98 7.48
C ARG A 149 4.49 -10.02 6.37
N THR A 150 3.34 -9.39 6.58
CA THR A 150 2.37 -9.11 5.50
C THR A 150 2.80 -7.86 4.73
N LEU A 151 2.95 -7.99 3.41
CA LEU A 151 3.36 -6.93 2.50
C LEU A 151 2.16 -6.28 1.80
N ALA A 152 1.13 -7.07 1.49
CA ALA A 152 -0.14 -6.59 0.97
C ALA A 152 -1.28 -7.47 1.47
N PHE A 153 -2.41 -6.84 1.75
CA PHE A 153 -3.67 -7.49 2.05
C PHE A 153 -4.78 -6.67 1.39
N TRP A 154 -5.34 -7.16 0.28
CA TRP A 154 -6.34 -6.47 -0.53
C TRP A 154 -7.67 -7.20 -0.42
N VAL A 155 -8.52 -6.70 0.47
CA VAL A 155 -9.81 -7.30 0.81
C VAL A 155 -10.95 -6.31 0.72
N GLU A 156 -12.19 -6.77 0.89
CA GLU A 156 -13.36 -5.90 0.97
C GLU A 156 -14.30 -6.43 2.05
N LYS A 157 -14.96 -7.58 1.81
CA LYS A 157 -15.94 -8.12 2.75
C LYS A 157 -15.30 -9.13 3.69
N SER A 158 -15.43 -8.90 5.01
CA SER A 158 -14.86 -9.74 6.05
C SER A 158 -15.29 -11.21 6.00
N ARG A 159 -16.52 -11.48 5.55
CA ARG A 159 -17.04 -12.85 5.38
C ARG A 159 -16.18 -13.74 4.47
N TRP A 160 -15.39 -13.14 3.58
CA TRP A 160 -14.56 -13.87 2.61
C TRP A 160 -13.07 -13.86 2.96
N TRP A 161 -12.66 -13.20 4.05
CA TRP A 161 -11.26 -13.28 4.50
C TRP A 161 -10.79 -14.73 4.74
N PRO A 162 -11.61 -15.66 5.27
CA PRO A 162 -11.23 -17.06 5.42
C PRO A 162 -10.92 -17.80 4.10
N ASP A 163 -11.31 -17.25 2.95
CA ASP A 163 -11.00 -17.85 1.64
C ASP A 163 -9.52 -17.62 1.25
N LEU A 164 -8.85 -16.64 1.84
CA LEU A 164 -7.38 -16.55 1.86
C LEU A 164 -6.83 -17.51 2.93
N ARG A 165 -7.07 -18.80 2.72
CA ARG A 165 -6.93 -19.89 3.70
C ARG A 165 -5.58 -19.90 4.41
N SER A 166 -4.49 -19.71 3.67
CA SER A 166 -3.13 -19.80 4.21
C SER A 166 -2.81 -18.56 5.02
N TRP A 167 -3.00 -17.37 4.44
CA TRP A 167 -2.73 -16.11 5.12
C TRP A 167 -3.63 -15.91 6.34
N TYR A 168 -4.93 -16.19 6.23
CA TYR A 168 -5.88 -15.99 7.33
C TYR A 168 -5.58 -16.88 8.54
N ARG A 169 -5.15 -18.12 8.31
CA ARG A 169 -4.63 -18.99 9.38
C ARG A 169 -3.36 -18.39 10.00
N GLY A 170 -2.46 -17.88 9.17
CA GLY A 170 -1.24 -17.22 9.62
C GLY A 170 -1.52 -15.96 10.46
N ASP A 171 -2.49 -15.13 10.07
CA ASP A 171 -2.86 -13.93 10.82
C ASP A 171 -3.38 -14.26 12.22
N ARG A 172 -4.20 -15.32 12.35
CA ARG A 172 -4.62 -15.82 13.67
C ARG A 172 -3.45 -16.32 14.52
N MET A 173 -2.48 -17.00 13.92
CA MET A 173 -1.26 -17.42 14.62
C MET A 173 -0.44 -16.21 15.09
N ARG A 174 -0.34 -15.16 14.27
CA ARG A 174 0.30 -13.90 14.66
C ARG A 174 -0.42 -13.22 15.81
N ALA A 175 -1.75 -13.16 15.76
CA ALA A 175 -2.55 -12.59 16.84
C ALA A 175 -2.30 -13.30 18.18
N LEU A 176 -2.17 -14.64 18.17
CA LEU A 176 -1.84 -15.42 19.35
C LEU A 176 -0.41 -15.19 19.86
N ALA A 177 0.57 -15.06 18.96
CA ALA A 177 1.98 -14.95 19.31
C ALA A 177 2.42 -13.52 19.65
N GLU A 178 1.84 -12.52 18.98
CA GLU A 178 2.31 -11.13 18.96
C GLU A 178 1.19 -10.12 19.34
N GLY A 179 -0.02 -10.59 19.63
CA GLY A 179 -1.16 -9.72 19.94
C GLY A 179 -1.64 -8.85 18.77
N THR A 180 -1.16 -9.13 17.55
CA THR A 180 -1.44 -8.32 16.35
C THR A 180 -2.31 -9.09 15.37
N GLU A 181 -3.50 -8.58 15.09
CA GLU A 181 -4.43 -9.11 14.09
C GLU A 181 -4.53 -8.12 12.91
N ILE A 182 -3.92 -8.46 11.78
CA ILE A 182 -3.82 -7.56 10.63
C ILE A 182 -5.17 -7.42 9.95
N ALA A 183 -5.94 -8.51 9.88
CA ALA A 183 -7.25 -8.50 9.23
C ALA A 183 -8.21 -7.48 9.88
N ALA A 184 -8.17 -7.37 11.21
CA ALA A 184 -9.04 -6.46 11.97
C ALA A 184 -8.57 -4.99 11.93
N THR A 185 -7.31 -4.73 11.56
CA THR A 185 -6.68 -3.41 11.69
C THR A 185 -6.38 -2.72 10.37
N ILE A 186 -6.48 -3.42 9.23
CA ILE A 186 -6.25 -2.86 7.90
C ILE A 186 -7.55 -2.75 7.09
N ALA A 187 -7.88 -1.51 6.71
CA ALA A 187 -8.82 -1.24 5.62
C ALA A 187 -8.07 -1.19 4.29
N SER A 188 -8.43 -2.09 3.37
CA SER A 188 -7.85 -2.14 2.04
C SER A 188 -8.93 -2.36 0.98
N ALA A 189 -8.58 -2.22 -0.29
CA ALA A 189 -9.53 -2.37 -1.39
C ALA A 189 -8.99 -3.37 -2.42
N THR A 190 -9.89 -4.21 -2.93
CA THR A 190 -9.59 -5.12 -4.02
C THR A 190 -9.17 -4.38 -5.30
N ARG A 191 -8.26 -4.99 -6.06
CA ARG A 191 -7.67 -4.41 -7.28
C ARG A 191 -8.22 -5.07 -8.53
N ALA A 192 -8.27 -4.31 -9.63
CA ALA A 192 -8.72 -4.80 -10.94
C ALA A 192 -7.62 -5.67 -11.61
N PRO A 193 -7.89 -6.36 -12.73
CA PRO A 193 -6.83 -6.98 -13.51
C PRO A 193 -5.75 -5.96 -13.90
N GLY A 194 -4.49 -6.39 -13.92
CA GLY A 194 -3.37 -5.51 -14.21
C GLY A 194 -2.10 -5.90 -13.45
N LYS A 195 -1.03 -5.14 -13.69
CA LYS A 195 0.29 -5.35 -13.10
C LYS A 195 0.44 -4.55 -11.83
N TYR A 196 0.99 -5.17 -10.79
CA TYR A 196 1.21 -4.57 -9.50
C TYR A 196 2.61 -4.91 -8.99
N THR A 197 3.13 -4.03 -8.13
CA THR A 197 4.39 -4.25 -7.43
C THR A 197 4.18 -3.96 -5.96
N VAL A 198 4.53 -4.93 -5.12
CA VAL A 198 4.57 -4.77 -3.67
C VAL A 198 6.01 -4.93 -3.23
N LYS A 199 6.56 -3.98 -2.48
CA LYS A 199 7.97 -4.06 -2.06
C LYS A 199 8.14 -4.29 -0.57
N TRP A 200 9.10 -5.14 -0.24
CA TRP A 200 9.58 -5.39 1.10
C TRP A 200 10.95 -4.73 1.33
N ASP A 201 11.10 -4.15 2.50
CA ASP A 201 12.25 -3.39 2.98
C ASP A 201 13.12 -4.20 3.96
N GLY A 202 13.05 -5.53 3.93
CA GLY A 202 13.88 -6.36 4.79
C GLY A 202 13.49 -6.36 6.27
N LYS A 203 12.35 -5.80 6.65
CA LYS A 203 11.89 -5.74 8.05
C LYS A 203 10.77 -6.75 8.38
N ASP A 204 10.71 -7.21 9.62
CA ASP A 204 9.64 -8.03 10.16
C ASP A 204 8.37 -7.20 10.51
N GLY A 205 7.35 -7.86 11.06
CA GLY A 205 6.10 -7.24 11.52
C GLY A 205 6.30 -6.05 12.46
N GLN A 206 7.37 -6.08 13.24
CA GLN A 206 7.73 -5.13 14.29
C GLN A 206 8.67 -4.03 13.78
N GLY A 207 9.03 -4.04 12.49
CA GLY A 207 9.90 -3.04 11.88
C GLY A 207 11.39 -3.28 12.13
N LYS A 208 11.78 -4.43 12.69
CA LYS A 208 13.17 -4.80 12.87
C LYS A 208 13.69 -5.52 11.64
N LEU A 209 14.96 -5.28 11.29
CA LEU A 209 15.59 -5.97 10.17
C LEU A 209 15.65 -7.48 10.43
N VAL A 210 15.27 -8.23 9.41
CA VAL A 210 15.36 -9.69 9.44
C VAL A 210 16.81 -10.12 9.22
N LYS A 211 17.17 -11.28 9.75
CA LYS A 211 18.50 -11.85 9.54
C LYS A 211 18.65 -12.32 8.09
N PRO A 212 19.85 -12.27 7.50
CA PRO A 212 20.11 -12.94 6.24
C PRO A 212 19.76 -14.43 6.34
N GLY A 213 19.12 -14.97 5.30
CA GLY A 213 18.69 -16.36 5.32
C GLY A 213 17.67 -16.70 4.25
N ARG A 214 17.15 -17.92 4.34
CA ARG A 214 16.11 -18.43 3.44
C ARG A 214 14.73 -18.13 4.02
N TYR A 215 13.89 -17.52 3.20
CA TYR A 215 12.51 -17.19 3.54
C TYR A 215 11.60 -17.56 2.35
N ALA A 216 10.33 -17.82 2.63
CA ALA A 216 9.35 -18.03 1.58
C ALA A 216 8.59 -16.75 1.30
N VAL A 217 8.44 -16.40 0.02
CA VAL A 217 7.53 -15.35 -0.44
C VAL A 217 6.25 -16.01 -0.93
N CYS A 218 5.12 -15.54 -0.43
CA CYS A 218 3.80 -16.07 -0.72
C CYS A 218 2.94 -15.01 -1.43
N ILE A 219 2.25 -15.41 -2.49
CA ILE A 219 1.21 -14.64 -3.19
C ILE A 219 -0.04 -15.53 -3.23
N GLU A 220 -1.05 -15.15 -2.46
CA GLU A 220 -2.32 -15.87 -2.38
C GLU A 220 -3.44 -15.05 -3.00
N ALA A 221 -4.30 -15.72 -3.75
CA ALA A 221 -5.44 -15.14 -4.40
C ALA A 221 -6.69 -16.00 -4.19
N ALA A 222 -7.79 -15.37 -3.79
CA ALA A 222 -9.08 -16.02 -3.67
C ALA A 222 -10.18 -15.13 -4.24
N ARG A 223 -11.15 -15.70 -4.95
CA ARG A 223 -12.24 -14.93 -5.58
C ARG A 223 -13.59 -15.42 -5.09
N GLU A 224 -14.51 -14.49 -4.83
CA GLU A 224 -15.90 -14.82 -4.47
C GLU A 224 -16.51 -15.74 -5.52
N HIS A 225 -16.84 -16.98 -5.15
CA HIS A 225 -17.33 -18.03 -6.06
C HIS A 225 -16.39 -18.36 -7.22
N GLY A 226 -15.11 -18.04 -7.09
CA GLY A 226 -14.07 -18.31 -8.09
C GLY A 226 -13.04 -19.31 -7.57
N THR A 227 -11.79 -19.14 -7.99
CA THR A 227 -10.73 -20.07 -7.62
C THR A 227 -9.95 -19.61 -6.40
N TYR A 228 -9.26 -20.57 -5.79
CA TYR A 228 -8.24 -20.36 -4.78
C TYR A 228 -6.89 -20.70 -5.39
N GLN A 229 -5.92 -19.81 -5.26
CA GLN A 229 -4.57 -19.97 -5.81
C GLN A 229 -3.52 -19.50 -4.81
N LEU A 230 -2.41 -20.25 -4.72
CA LEU A 230 -1.27 -19.89 -3.88
C LEU A 230 0.02 -20.13 -4.67
N ILE A 231 0.84 -19.09 -4.78
CA ILE A 231 2.23 -19.19 -5.21
C ILE A 231 3.09 -19.03 -3.97
N ARG A 232 3.87 -20.05 -3.62
CA ARG A 232 4.87 -20.01 -2.55
C ARG A 232 6.22 -20.35 -3.12
N HIS A 233 7.21 -19.48 -2.93
CA HIS A 233 8.56 -19.68 -3.43
C HIS A 233 9.59 -19.35 -2.35
N GLU A 234 10.55 -20.23 -2.13
CA GLU A 234 11.66 -20.00 -1.19
C GLU A 234 12.83 -19.37 -1.92
N MET A 235 13.37 -18.29 -1.36
CA MET A 235 14.57 -17.65 -1.88
C MET A 235 15.48 -17.18 -0.75
N GLU A 236 16.75 -16.93 -1.09
CA GLU A 236 17.77 -16.52 -0.14
C GLU A 236 17.95 -15.00 -0.16
N PHE A 237 17.82 -14.38 1.00
CA PHE A 237 18.02 -12.96 1.20
C PHE A 237 19.36 -12.72 1.89
N ASN A 238 20.44 -12.74 1.09
CA ASN A 238 21.83 -12.65 1.57
C ASN A 238 22.56 -11.40 1.06
N GLY A 239 21.82 -10.39 0.58
CA GLY A 239 22.36 -9.16 0.02
C GLY A 239 22.81 -9.25 -1.45
N ILE A 240 22.75 -10.42 -2.07
CA ILE A 240 23.07 -10.61 -3.49
C ILE A 240 21.80 -10.40 -4.32
N ALA A 241 21.87 -9.56 -5.36
CA ALA A 241 20.72 -9.31 -6.23
C ALA A 241 20.29 -10.58 -6.99
N GLN A 242 18.98 -10.81 -7.05
CA GLN A 242 18.36 -11.98 -7.66
C GLN A 242 17.04 -11.58 -8.32
N SER A 243 16.72 -12.19 -9.46
CA SER A 243 15.39 -12.09 -10.06
C SER A 243 14.89 -13.49 -10.36
N VAL A 244 13.70 -13.81 -9.86
CA VAL A 244 13.12 -15.15 -10.00
C VAL A 244 11.73 -15.05 -10.63
N PRO A 245 11.58 -15.41 -11.91
CA PRO A 245 10.26 -15.51 -12.53
C PRO A 245 9.50 -16.70 -11.92
N LEU A 246 8.23 -16.48 -11.61
CA LEU A 246 7.34 -17.48 -11.05
C LEU A 246 6.26 -17.87 -12.06
N LYS A 247 5.90 -19.15 -12.06
CA LYS A 247 4.80 -19.65 -12.88
C LYS A 247 3.47 -19.06 -12.40
N GLY A 248 2.73 -18.44 -13.31
CA GLY A 248 1.38 -17.96 -13.06
C GLY A 248 0.35 -19.08 -12.88
N ASN A 249 -0.88 -18.68 -12.57
CA ASN A 249 -2.05 -19.52 -12.38
C ASN A 249 -3.32 -18.76 -12.85
N VAL A 250 -4.50 -19.27 -12.50
CA VAL A 250 -5.79 -18.73 -12.94
C VAL A 250 -6.02 -17.28 -12.46
N GLU A 251 -5.57 -16.94 -11.25
CA GLU A 251 -5.80 -15.62 -10.64
C GLU A 251 -4.61 -14.67 -10.86
N ILE A 252 -3.40 -15.22 -10.96
CA ILE A 252 -2.13 -14.49 -11.12
C ILE A 252 -1.49 -14.90 -12.45
N ALA A 253 -1.64 -14.10 -13.50
CA ALA A 253 -1.19 -14.44 -14.84
C ALA A 253 0.34 -14.62 -14.93
N ALA A 254 1.10 -13.79 -14.21
CA ALA A 254 2.54 -13.87 -14.10
C ALA A 254 3.00 -13.27 -12.76
N ALA A 255 4.16 -13.72 -12.26
CA ALA A 255 4.80 -13.10 -11.11
C ALA A 255 6.34 -13.17 -11.23
N ASN A 256 7.03 -12.23 -10.59
CA ASN A 256 8.48 -12.15 -10.51
C ASN A 256 8.90 -11.64 -9.12
N LEU A 257 9.94 -12.23 -8.56
CA LEU A 257 10.57 -11.79 -7.32
C LEU A 257 11.90 -11.15 -7.65
N ALA A 258 11.99 -9.82 -7.52
CA ALA A 258 13.21 -9.07 -7.79
C ALA A 258 13.83 -8.55 -6.49
N TYR A 259 14.81 -9.26 -5.95
CA TYR A 259 15.65 -8.79 -4.85
C TYR A 259 16.81 -7.96 -5.43
N ARG A 260 16.79 -6.66 -5.19
CA ARG A 260 17.64 -5.69 -5.90
C ARG A 260 18.05 -4.54 -4.99
N LYS A 261 18.98 -3.71 -5.45
CA LYS A 261 19.28 -2.46 -4.73
C LYS A 261 18.05 -1.56 -4.72
N ALA A 262 17.71 -1.02 -3.55
CA ALA A 262 16.66 -0.03 -3.41
C ALA A 262 17.00 1.20 -4.25
N ALA A 263 16.05 1.67 -5.05
CA ALA A 263 16.18 2.93 -5.76
C ALA A 263 16.27 4.07 -4.74
N ARG A 264 17.25 4.96 -4.91
CA ARG A 264 17.39 6.19 -4.12
C ARG A 264 16.35 7.21 -4.52
#